data_AF-A0A3B3WTN1-F1
#
_entry.id   AF-A0A3B3WTN1-F1
#
_cell.length_a   1.000
_cell.length_b   1.000
_cell.length_c   1.000
_cell.angle_alpha   90.00
_cell.angle_beta   90.00
_cell.angle_gamma   90.00
#
_symmetry.space_group_name_H-M   'P 1'
#
loop_
_entity.id
_entity.type
_entity.pdbx_description
1 polymer ?
#
loop_
_entity_poly.entity_id
_entity_poly.type
_entity_poly.pdbx_seq_one_letter_code
_entity_poly.pdbx_strand_id
1 'polypeptide(L)'
;MSNRIQPAAPEEYVPMVKDVGLALRTLLATVDETIPVLPASTHREIEMAQKLLNSDLAELISKMKLAQQYVMTSLQKDYKKQMLMAAHALAVDAKNLLDVIDQSRLKMISQIRPQ
;
A
#
# COMPACT_ATOMS: atom_id res chain seq x y z
N MET A 1 16.23 21.68 10.98
CA MET A 1 15.52 20.57 11.66
C MET A 1 15.86 19.29 10.92
N SER A 2 16.93 18.61 11.36
CA SER A 2 17.52 17.48 10.66
C SER A 2 16.73 16.22 11.01
N ASN A 3 15.82 15.78 10.14
CA ASN A 3 15.16 14.49 10.26
C ASN A 3 16.20 13.39 10.04
N ARG A 4 16.99 13.11 11.09
CA ARG A 4 17.79 11.90 11.17
C ARG A 4 16.78 10.78 11.36
N ILE A 5 16.38 10.16 10.26
CA ILE A 5 15.82 8.81 10.28
C ILE A 5 16.93 7.96 10.92
N GLN A 6 16.90 7.84 12.26
CA GLN A 6 17.79 6.94 12.96
C GLN A 6 17.58 5.56 12.32
N PRO A 7 18.66 4.79 12.09
CA PRO A 7 18.47 3.47 11.54
C PRO A 7 17.69 2.64 12.56
N ALA A 8 16.38 2.49 12.32
CA ALA A 8 15.54 1.55 13.05
C ALA A 8 16.27 0.20 13.11
N ALA A 9 16.24 -0.41 14.28
CA ALA A 9 16.96 -1.66 14.48
C ALA A 9 16.36 -2.74 13.54
N PRO A 10 17.16 -3.71 13.06
CA PRO A 10 16.62 -4.83 12.28
C PRO A 10 15.43 -5.52 12.93
N GLU A 11 15.40 -5.55 14.27
CA GLU A 11 14.28 -6.10 15.04
C GLU A 11 12.96 -5.33 14.83
N GLU A 12 13.02 -4.06 14.45
CA GLU A 12 11.85 -3.19 14.25
C GLU A 12 11.27 -3.26 12.82
N TYR A 13 12.00 -3.80 11.85
CA TYR A 13 11.50 -3.88 10.47
C TYR A 13 10.31 -4.84 10.35
N VAL A 14 10.35 -5.97 11.05
CA VAL A 14 9.26 -6.96 11.05
C VAL A 14 7.96 -6.38 11.60
N PRO A 15 7.91 -5.78 12.80
CA PRO A 15 6.68 -5.17 13.30
C PRO A 15 6.20 -4.03 12.40
N MET A 16 7.08 -3.19 11.86
CA MET A 16 6.69 -2.12 10.92
C MET A 16 5.97 -2.66 9.67
N VAL A 17 6.53 -3.68 9.01
CA VAL A 17 5.90 -4.27 7.81
C VAL A 17 4.62 -5.03 8.17
N LYS A 18 4.55 -5.62 9.37
CA LYS A 18 3.33 -6.26 9.87
C LYS A 18 2.20 -5.25 10.05
N ASP A 19 2.51 -4.08 10.61
CA ASP A 19 1.52 -3.00 10.78
C ASP A 19 1.04 -2.47 9.42
N VAL A 20 1.95 -2.31 8.45
CA VAL A 20 1.60 -1.95 7.07
C VAL A 20 0.70 -3.00 6.44
N GLY A 21 1.02 -4.29 6.59
CA GLY A 21 0.21 -5.38 6.08
C GLY A 21 -1.18 -5.46 6.72
N LEU A 22 -1.28 -5.19 8.02
CA LEU A 22 -2.57 -5.11 8.72
C LEU A 22 -3.42 -3.95 8.20
N ALA A 23 -2.84 -2.75 8.11
CA ALA A 23 -3.51 -1.57 7.58
C ALA A 23 -4.00 -1.81 6.15
N LEU A 24 -3.17 -2.42 5.30
CA LEU A 24 -3.54 -2.76 3.93
C LEU A 24 -4.71 -3.75 3.90
N ARG A 25 -4.68 -4.80 4.72
CA ARG A 25 -5.77 -5.78 4.78
C ARG A 25 -7.08 -5.14 5.22
N THR A 26 -7.05 -4.25 6.21
CA THR A 26 -8.23 -3.49 6.65
C THR A 26 -8.75 -2.58 5.54
N LEU A 27 -7.86 -1.90 4.81
CA LEU A 27 -8.23 -1.10 3.65
C LEU A 27 -8.91 -1.96 2.58
N LEU A 28 -8.30 -3.07 2.16
CA LEU A 28 -8.84 -3.96 1.13
C LEU A 28 -10.22 -4.51 1.52
N ALA A 29 -10.41 -4.91 2.78
CA ALA A 29 -11.71 -5.35 3.29
C ALA A 29 -12.76 -4.24 3.22
N THR A 30 -12.39 -3.00 3.56
CA THR A 30 -13.29 -1.84 3.45
C THR A 30 -13.63 -1.56 1.99
N VAL A 31 -12.66 -1.71 1.09
CA VAL A 31 -12.87 -1.57 -0.35
C VAL A 31 -13.85 -2.63 -0.85
N ASP A 32 -13.67 -3.90 -0.49
CA ASP A 32 -14.55 -5.01 -0.88
C ASP A 32 -16.01 -4.78 -0.46
N GLU A 33 -16.23 -4.24 0.75
CA GLU A 33 -17.57 -3.86 1.22
C GLU A 33 -18.19 -2.70 0.43
N THR A 34 -17.36 -1.86 -0.19
CA THR A 34 -17.81 -0.71 -0.97
C THR A 34 -17.97 -0.99 -2.47
N ILE A 35 -17.33 -2.03 -3.01
CA ILE A 35 -17.48 -2.42 -4.42
C ILE A 35 -18.96 -2.54 -4.84
N PRO A 36 -19.86 -3.21 -4.09
CA PRO A 36 -21.27 -3.36 -4.48
C PRO A 36 -22.03 -2.05 -4.63
N VAL A 37 -21.61 -0.99 -3.92
CA VAL A 37 -22.26 0.33 -4.00
C VAL A 37 -21.65 1.23 -5.08
N LEU A 38 -20.55 0.81 -5.71
CA LEU A 38 -19.90 1.56 -6.77
C LEU A 38 -20.39 1.11 -8.16
N PRO A 39 -20.28 1.98 -9.19
CA PRO A 39 -20.64 1.62 -10.55
C PRO A 39 -19.84 0.41 -11.05
N ALA A 40 -20.50 -0.51 -11.78
CA ALA A 40 -19.86 -1.71 -12.32
C ALA A 40 -18.64 -1.43 -13.22
N SER A 41 -18.58 -0.25 -13.85
CA SER A 41 -17.44 0.20 -14.64
C SER A 41 -16.15 0.33 -13.82
N THR A 42 -16.26 0.55 -12.52
CA THR A 42 -15.12 0.78 -11.60
C THR A 42 -14.67 -0.50 -10.90
N HIS A 43 -15.51 -1.55 -10.88
CA HIS A 43 -15.19 -2.82 -10.21
C HIS A 43 -13.90 -3.44 -10.74
N ARG A 44 -13.70 -3.45 -12.06
CA ARG A 44 -12.51 -4.02 -12.68
C ARG A 44 -11.24 -3.24 -12.36
N GLU A 45 -11.33 -1.91 -12.28
CA GLU A 45 -10.21 -1.05 -11.91
C GLU A 45 -9.82 -1.25 -10.45
N ILE A 46 -10.81 -1.34 -9.57
CA ILE A 46 -10.61 -1.63 -8.15
C ILE A 46 -9.99 -3.02 -7.96
N GLU A 47 -10.50 -4.06 -8.62
CA GLU A 47 -9.95 -5.41 -8.51
C GLU A 47 -8.48 -5.47 -8.97
N MET A 48 -8.13 -4.76 -10.04
CA MET A 48 -6.73 -4.66 -10.50
C MET A 48 -5.86 -3.92 -9.48
N ALA A 49 -6.35 -2.83 -8.91
CA ALA A 49 -5.64 -2.08 -7.88
C ALA A 49 -5.43 -2.91 -6.60
N GLN A 50 -6.43 -3.68 -6.17
CA GLN A 50 -6.29 -4.61 -5.04
C GLN A 50 -5.24 -5.70 -5.32
N LYS A 51 -5.20 -6.26 -6.54
CA LYS A 51 -4.17 -7.23 -6.95
C LYS A 51 -2.77 -6.61 -6.96
N LEU A 52 -2.65 -5.38 -7.47
CA LEU A 52 -1.40 -4.63 -7.47
C LEU A 52 -0.89 -4.42 -6.04
N LEU A 53 -1.73 -3.93 -5.13
CA LEU A 53 -1.38 -3.72 -3.73
C LEU A 53 -0.91 -5.00 -3.02
N ASN A 54 -1.53 -6.15 -3.32
CA ASN A 54 -1.07 -7.42 -2.79
C ASN A 54 0.32 -7.81 -3.34
N SER A 55 0.59 -7.52 -4.61
CA SER A 55 1.91 -7.72 -5.22
C SER A 55 2.96 -6.81 -4.58
N ASP A 56 2.65 -5.53 -4.39
CA ASP A 56 3.57 -4.56 -3.79
C ASP A 56 3.88 -4.89 -2.33
N LEU A 57 2.88 -5.35 -1.57
CA LEU A 57 3.08 -5.85 -0.21
C LEU A 57 3.99 -7.08 -0.19
N ALA A 58 3.80 -8.02 -1.12
CA ALA A 58 4.66 -9.19 -1.24
C ALA A 58 6.11 -8.79 -1.58
N GLU A 59 6.30 -7.80 -2.47
CA GLU A 59 7.61 -7.25 -2.78
C GLU A 59 8.24 -6.57 -1.56
N LEU A 60 7.49 -5.73 -0.83
CA LEU A 60 7.95 -5.10 0.41
C LEU A 60 8.41 -6.14 1.43
N ILE A 61 7.64 -7.21 1.65
CA ILE A 61 8.01 -8.32 2.55
C ILE A 61 9.31 -8.99 2.08
N SER A 62 9.46 -9.23 0.78
CA SER A 62 10.67 -9.83 0.20
C SER A 62 11.89 -8.94 0.43
N LYS A 63 11.79 -7.64 0.12
CA LYS A 63 12.87 -6.65 0.34
C LYS A 63 13.21 -6.49 1.82
N MET A 64 12.21 -6.51 2.69
CA MET A 64 12.40 -6.47 4.14
C MET A 64 13.16 -7.71 4.64
N LYS A 65 12.77 -8.92 4.20
CA LYS A 65 13.49 -10.15 4.55
C LYS A 65 14.95 -10.10 4.13
N LEU A 66 15.24 -9.58 2.94
CA LEU A 66 16.62 -9.36 2.48
C LEU A 66 17.32 -8.32 3.37
N ALA A 67 16.68 -7.19 3.69
CA ALA A 67 17.26 -6.18 4.57
C ALA A 67 17.60 -6.74 5.97
N GLN A 68 16.78 -7.66 6.48
CA GLN A 68 17.02 -8.36 7.75
C GLN A 68 18.17 -9.39 7.62
N GLN A 69 18.17 -10.20 6.56
CA GLN A 69 19.19 -11.22 6.31
C GLN A 69 20.59 -10.62 6.13
N TYR A 70 20.67 -9.47 5.44
CA TYR A 70 21.92 -8.79 5.12
C TYR A 70 22.28 -7.67 6.10
N VAL A 71 21.63 -7.61 7.27
CA VAL A 71 21.78 -6.49 8.21
C VAL A 71 23.20 -6.32 8.76
N MET A 72 23.96 -7.42 8.87
CA MET A 72 25.36 -7.41 9.35
C MET A 72 26.38 -7.23 8.21
N THR A 73 25.94 -6.86 7.00
CA THR A 73 26.79 -6.73 5.82
C THR A 73 26.77 -5.30 5.27
N SER A 74 27.73 -4.97 4.41
CA SER A 74 27.78 -3.69 3.69
C SER A 74 26.54 -3.44 2.80
N LEU A 75 25.81 -4.49 2.44
CA LEU A 75 24.59 -4.42 1.60
C LEU A 75 23.34 -3.96 2.38
N GLN A 76 23.39 -3.86 3.71
CA GLN A 76 22.26 -3.42 4.54
C GLN A 76 21.66 -2.11 4.02
N LYS A 77 22.51 -1.14 3.67
CA LYS A 77 22.08 0.20 3.24
C LYS A 77 21.29 0.15 1.93
N ASP A 78 21.71 -0.71 1.00
CA ASP A 78 21.04 -0.87 -0.30
C ASP A 78 19.71 -1.61 -0.17
N TYR A 79 19.66 -2.68 0.61
CA TYR A 79 18.40 -3.40 0.86
C TYR A 79 17.40 -2.55 1.64
N LYS A 80 17.87 -1.76 2.62
CA LYS A 80 17.03 -0.79 3.31
C LYS A 80 16.45 0.24 2.35
N LYS A 81 17.25 0.77 1.42
CA LYS A 81 16.77 1.70 0.40
C LYS A 81 15.72 1.05 -0.50
N GLN A 82 15.94 -0.19 -0.95
CA GLN A 82 14.97 -0.93 -1.75
C GLN A 82 13.66 -1.19 -0.99
N MET A 83 13.73 -1.55 0.29
CA MET A 83 12.55 -1.72 1.15
C MET A 83 11.75 -0.41 1.26
N LEU A 84 12.42 0.71 1.51
CA LEU A 84 11.76 2.02 1.59
C LEU A 84 11.11 2.43 0.26
N MET A 85 11.76 2.11 -0.87
CA MET A 85 11.17 2.35 -2.19
C MET A 85 9.91 1.50 -2.42
N ALA A 86 9.94 0.21 -2.05
CA ALA A 86 8.77 -0.67 -2.14
C ALA A 86 7.63 -0.19 -1.22
N ALA A 87 7.95 0.24 0.00
CA ALA A 87 6.96 0.81 0.93
C ALA A 87 6.34 2.11 0.38
N HIS A 88 7.15 2.95 -0.26
CA HIS A 88 6.67 4.17 -0.90
C HIS A 88 5.75 3.87 -2.10
N ALA A 89 6.12 2.91 -2.95
CA ALA A 89 5.27 2.46 -4.06
C ALA A 89 3.91 1.99 -3.53
N LEU A 90 3.91 1.06 -2.57
CA LEU A 90 2.68 0.57 -1.93
C LEU A 90 1.80 1.71 -1.37
N ALA A 91 2.39 2.72 -0.74
CA ALA A 91 1.64 3.87 -0.23
C ALA A 91 1.02 4.73 -1.34
N VAL A 92 1.74 4.92 -2.45
CA VAL A 92 1.24 5.64 -3.63
C VAL A 92 0.10 4.87 -4.29
N ASP A 93 0.26 3.56 -4.47
CA ASP A 93 -0.77 2.72 -5.06
C ASP A 93 -2.02 2.63 -4.17
N ALA A 94 -1.84 2.61 -2.85
CA ALA A 94 -2.96 2.59 -1.90
C ALA A 94 -3.74 3.90 -1.94
N LYS A 95 -3.03 5.03 -2.06
CA LYS A 95 -3.65 6.32 -2.29
C LYS A 95 -4.39 6.37 -3.62
N ASN A 96 -3.79 5.86 -4.69
CA ASN A 96 -4.43 5.83 -6.00
C ASN A 96 -5.74 5.03 -5.99
N LEU A 97 -5.78 3.89 -5.29
CA LEU A 97 -7.01 3.12 -5.11
C LEU A 97 -8.10 3.93 -4.38
N LEU A 98 -7.74 4.61 -3.28
CA LEU A 98 -8.67 5.48 -2.56
C LEU A 98 -9.19 6.62 -3.44
N ASP A 99 -8.31 7.26 -4.21
CA ASP A 99 -8.68 8.34 -5.13
C ASP A 99 -9.65 7.84 -6.22
N VAL A 100 -9.43 6.65 -6.78
CA VAL A 100 -10.33 6.01 -7.75
C VAL A 100 -11.71 5.74 -7.13
N ILE A 101 -11.76 5.23 -5.90
CA ILE A 101 -13.02 4.99 -5.18
C ILE A 101 -13.76 6.30 -4.91
N ASP A 102 -13.06 7.32 -4.41
CA ASP A 102 -13.67 8.61 -4.12
C ASP A 102 -14.20 9.30 -5.39
N GLN A 103 -13.46 9.25 -6.49
CA GLN A 103 -13.94 9.73 -7.78
C GLN A 103 -15.18 8.96 -8.27
N SER A 104 -15.21 7.64 -8.05
CA SER A 104 -16.34 6.80 -8.42
C SER A 104 -17.59 7.15 -7.61
N ARG A 105 -17.43 7.43 -6.31
CA ARG A 105 -18.50 7.92 -5.43
C ARG A 105 -19.03 9.28 -5.87
N LEU A 106 -18.13 10.22 -6.19
CA LEU A 106 -18.49 11.57 -6.66
C LEU A 106 -19.26 11.54 -8.00
N LYS A 107 -18.85 10.67 -8.93
CA LYS A 107 -19.58 10.46 -10.19
C LYS A 107 -21.00 9.95 -9.94
N MET A 108 -21.18 9.04 -8.98
CA MET A 108 -22.49 8.52 -8.60
C MET A 108 -23.40 9.62 -8.03
N ILE A 109 -22.89 10.47 -7.15
CA ILE A 109 -23.64 11.63 -6.59
C ILE A 109 -24.02 12.62 -7.70
N SER A 110 -23.12 12.84 -8.66
CA SER A 110 -23.36 13.76 -9.79
C SER A 110 -24.43 13.26 -10.74
N GLN A 111 -24.63 11.93 -10.85
CA GLN A 111 -25.70 11.33 -11.66
C GLN A 111 -27.08 11.33 -10.99
N ILE A 112 -27.15 11.52 -9.66
CA ILE A 112 -28.43 11.51 -8.91
C ILE A 112 -29.17 12.85 -8.99
N ARG A 113 -28.59 13.92 -9.56
CA ARG A 113 -29.34 15.17 -9.81
C ARG A 113 -30.28 14.99 -11.01
N PRO A 114 -31.61 15.04 -10.82
CA PRO A 114 -32.53 15.23 -11.93
C PRO A 114 -32.37 16.68 -12.44
N GLN A 115 -32.29 16.85 -13.76
CA GLN A 115 -32.70 18.11 -14.38
C GLN A 115 -34.22 18.20 -14.41
#